data_AF-A0A816HEQ6-F1
#
_entry.id   AF-A0A816HEQ6-F1
#
_cell.length_a   1.000
_cell.length_b   1.000
_cell.length_c   1.000
_cell.angle_alpha   90.00
_cell.angle_beta   90.00
_cell.angle_gamma   90.00
#
_symmetry.space_group_name_H-M   'P 1'
#
loop_
_entity.id
_entity.type
_entity.pdbx_description
1 polymer ?
#
loop_
_entity_poly.entity_id
_entity_poly.type
_entity_poly.pdbx_seq_one_letter_code
_entity_poly.pdbx_strand_id
1 'polypeptide(L)'
;MDDESDDSIITMSMIEKEQETMSLTITTETATTPVSRKEKKKKGIFKKDWLNIKEYSPWLQEIKNDPTKARCKACLRTFSVHYDGKTALKKHMNSDLHKSCIKSFTNTSSIVLPAPSVSEIQKISAIEGTFVYHGVAAELQIRKNANISCKDFYKFILSQEDLLKKIASNEKFDKKKRILDK
;
A
#
# COMPACT_ATOMS: atom_id res chain seq x y z
N MET A 1 3.19 -46.00 -38.19
CA MET A 1 2.15 -47.02 -38.32
C MET A 1 2.56 -48.11 -37.37
N ASP A 2 1.58 -48.51 -36.56
CA ASP A 2 1.60 -49.64 -35.63
C ASP A 2 2.45 -49.39 -34.36
N ASP A 3 1.96 -49.61 -33.14
CA ASP A 3 0.64 -50.04 -32.70
C ASP A 3 0.49 -49.74 -31.21
N GLU A 4 -0.77 -49.56 -30.83
CA GLU A 4 -1.31 -49.46 -29.48
C GLU A 4 -0.90 -50.68 -28.63
N SER A 5 -0.70 -50.48 -27.32
CA SER A 5 -0.84 -51.59 -26.37
C SER A 5 -1.39 -51.10 -25.04
N ASP A 6 -2.65 -51.44 -24.85
CA ASP A 6 -3.53 -51.24 -23.70
C ASP A 6 -3.16 -52.08 -22.47
N ASP A 7 -3.49 -51.48 -21.31
CA ASP A 7 -4.15 -52.02 -20.11
C ASP A 7 -3.94 -53.47 -19.63
N SER A 8 -3.59 -53.59 -18.34
CA SER A 8 -4.39 -54.32 -17.32
C SER A 8 -3.73 -54.21 -15.93
N ILE A 9 -4.41 -53.57 -14.96
CA ILE A 9 -5.21 -54.16 -13.83
C ILE A 9 -4.39 -54.97 -12.81
N ILE A 10 -4.56 -54.64 -11.51
CA ILE A 10 -4.52 -55.46 -10.27
C ILE A 10 -4.16 -54.48 -9.10
N THR A 11 -4.81 -54.33 -7.93
CA THR A 11 -5.92 -54.99 -7.22
C THR A 11 -6.38 -54.10 -6.05
N MET A 12 -7.64 -54.34 -5.63
CA MET A 12 -8.29 -53.91 -4.38
C MET A 12 -7.50 -54.22 -3.10
N SER A 13 -7.67 -53.42 -2.04
CA SER A 13 -8.04 -53.96 -0.71
C SER A 13 -8.36 -52.87 0.32
N MET A 14 -9.53 -53.07 0.91
CA MET A 14 -10.21 -52.39 2.01
C MET A 14 -9.62 -52.74 3.40
N ILE A 15 -10.00 -51.93 4.41
CA ILE A 15 -10.38 -52.33 5.79
C ILE A 15 -9.36 -52.20 6.98
N GLU A 16 -9.84 -51.44 7.99
CA GLU A 16 -9.69 -51.45 9.46
C GLU A 16 -8.37 -51.14 10.18
N LYS A 17 -8.43 -50.14 11.09
CA LYS A 17 -8.42 -50.37 12.55
C LYS A 17 -8.72 -49.10 13.37
N GLU A 18 -9.89 -49.10 14.01
CA GLU A 18 -10.15 -48.35 15.24
C GLU A 18 -9.50 -49.10 16.42
N GLN A 19 -8.86 -48.40 17.34
CA GLN A 19 -8.75 -48.86 18.74
C GLN A 19 -8.88 -47.69 19.71
N GLU A 20 -9.98 -47.77 20.43
CA GLU A 20 -10.35 -47.10 21.67
C GLU A 20 -9.55 -47.70 22.83
N THR A 21 -8.93 -46.85 23.67
CA THR A 21 -8.60 -47.22 25.05
C THR A 21 -8.75 -46.01 25.97
N MET A 22 -9.81 -46.03 26.77
CA MET A 22 -9.99 -45.25 27.99
C MET A 22 -8.93 -45.63 29.04
N SER A 23 -8.53 -44.66 29.88
CA SER A 23 -8.14 -44.93 31.28
C SER A 23 -8.30 -43.65 32.11
N LEU A 24 -9.17 -43.74 33.13
CA LEU A 24 -9.32 -42.81 34.24
C LEU A 24 -8.12 -42.89 35.19
N THR A 25 -7.82 -41.82 35.95
CA THR A 25 -8.08 -41.76 37.41
C THR A 25 -7.53 -40.49 38.10
N ILE A 26 -8.42 -39.92 38.93
CA ILE A 26 -8.22 -39.39 40.31
C ILE A 26 -7.66 -37.96 40.53
N THR A 27 -8.45 -37.28 41.37
CA THR A 27 -8.40 -35.98 42.06
C THR A 27 -7.14 -35.65 42.87
N THR A 28 -6.77 -34.37 42.91
CA THR A 28 -6.35 -33.70 44.15
C THR A 28 -6.67 -32.21 44.09
N GLU A 29 -7.49 -31.75 45.03
CA GLU A 29 -7.65 -30.36 45.41
C GLU A 29 -6.36 -29.86 46.06
N THR A 30 -5.91 -28.66 45.71
CA THR A 30 -5.12 -27.81 46.61
C THR A 30 -5.17 -26.37 46.10
N ALA A 31 -5.81 -25.51 46.89
CA ALA A 31 -5.77 -24.07 46.73
C ALA A 31 -4.32 -23.57 46.88
N THR A 32 -3.86 -22.64 46.02
CA THR A 32 -2.97 -21.50 46.33
C THR A 32 -2.74 -20.62 45.09
N THR A 33 -3.26 -19.38 45.15
CA THR A 33 -2.87 -18.12 44.46
C THR A 33 -3.01 -17.94 42.92
N PRO A 34 -3.56 -16.78 42.45
CA PRO A 34 -3.71 -16.44 41.04
C PRO A 34 -2.50 -15.69 40.48
N VAL A 35 -1.73 -16.31 39.58
CA VAL A 35 -0.72 -15.63 38.75
C VAL A 35 -1.21 -15.62 37.30
N SER A 36 -1.68 -14.46 36.84
CA SER A 36 -2.19 -14.27 35.47
C SER A 36 -1.05 -14.34 34.44
N ARG A 37 -0.85 -15.52 33.84
CA ARG A 37 0.00 -15.67 32.67
C ARG A 37 -0.77 -15.14 31.46
N LYS A 38 -0.37 -13.98 30.92
CA LYS A 38 -0.89 -13.49 29.64
C LYS A 38 -0.49 -14.49 28.56
N GLU A 39 -1.40 -15.39 28.20
CA GLU A 39 -1.20 -16.32 27.09
C GLU A 39 -0.89 -15.52 25.82
N LYS A 40 0.23 -15.88 25.17
CA LYS A 40 0.63 -15.27 23.91
C LYS A 40 -0.41 -15.66 22.85
N LYS A 41 -1.33 -14.73 22.62
CA LYS A 41 -2.44 -14.83 21.67
C LYS A 41 -1.94 -15.29 20.29
N LYS A 42 -2.43 -16.45 19.82
CA LYS A 42 -2.03 -17.05 18.53
C LYS A 42 -2.28 -16.05 17.39
N LYS A 43 -1.28 -15.89 16.50
CA LYS A 43 -1.43 -15.07 15.29
C LYS A 43 -2.40 -15.75 14.34
N GLY A 44 -3.28 -14.96 13.73
CA GLY A 44 -4.26 -15.47 12.77
C GLY A 44 -3.59 -15.81 11.45
N ILE A 45 -4.05 -16.87 10.82
CA ILE A 45 -3.67 -17.25 9.46
C ILE A 45 -4.82 -16.87 8.54
N PHE A 46 -4.50 -16.29 7.39
CA PHE A 46 -5.45 -15.98 6.35
C PHE A 46 -6.10 -17.27 5.83
N LYS A 47 -7.44 -17.33 5.83
CA LYS A 47 -8.19 -18.49 5.35
C LYS A 47 -8.73 -18.22 3.95
N LYS A 48 -8.48 -19.16 3.03
CA LYS A 48 -8.98 -19.09 1.64
C LYS A 48 -10.51 -19.08 1.56
N ASP A 49 -11.18 -19.66 2.57
CA ASP A 49 -12.64 -19.65 2.68
C ASP A 49 -13.24 -18.24 2.68
N TRP A 50 -12.48 -17.21 3.09
CA TRP A 50 -12.95 -15.83 3.07
C TRP A 50 -13.07 -15.27 1.65
N LEU A 51 -12.37 -15.83 0.66
CA LEU A 51 -12.55 -15.46 -0.75
C LEU A 51 -13.86 -15.99 -1.33
N ASN A 52 -14.48 -17.00 -0.70
CA ASN A 52 -15.77 -17.56 -1.15
C ASN A 52 -16.98 -16.80 -0.55
N ILE A 53 -16.76 -15.99 0.49
CA ILE A 53 -17.82 -15.20 1.11
C ILE A 53 -18.10 -13.97 0.25
N LYS A 54 -19.35 -13.83 -0.22
CA LYS A 54 -19.79 -12.71 -1.09
C LYS A 54 -19.49 -11.31 -0.52
N GLU A 55 -19.46 -11.16 0.80
CA GLU A 55 -19.16 -9.88 1.47
C GLU A 55 -17.70 -9.44 1.35
N TYR A 56 -16.76 -10.39 1.31
CA TYR A 56 -15.32 -10.12 1.34
C TYR A 56 -14.64 -10.35 -0.01
N SER A 57 -15.11 -11.34 -0.76
CA SER A 57 -14.60 -11.71 -2.09
C SER A 57 -14.33 -10.53 -3.05
N PRO A 58 -15.21 -9.51 -3.16
CA PRO A 58 -15.05 -8.46 -4.17
C PRO A 58 -13.77 -7.62 -3.97
N TRP A 59 -13.37 -7.39 -2.72
CA TRP A 59 -12.28 -6.49 -2.38
C TRP A 59 -11.12 -7.17 -1.66
N LEU A 60 -11.28 -8.39 -1.14
CA LEU A 60 -10.23 -9.10 -0.42
C LEU A 60 -9.29 -9.83 -1.39
N GLN A 61 -8.00 -9.80 -1.10
CA GLN A 61 -6.96 -10.49 -1.84
C GLN A 61 -5.96 -11.15 -0.89
N GLU A 62 -5.62 -12.41 -1.17
CA GLU A 62 -4.57 -13.13 -0.45
C GLU A 62 -3.17 -12.68 -0.91
N ILE A 63 -2.21 -12.73 0.01
CA ILE A 63 -0.80 -12.46 -0.28
C ILE A 63 -0.05 -13.78 -0.17
N LYS A 64 0.42 -14.31 -1.31
CA LYS A 64 1.17 -15.58 -1.37
C LYS A 64 2.46 -15.55 -0.53
N ASN A 65 3.05 -14.36 -0.37
CA ASN A 65 4.30 -14.17 0.35
C ASN A 65 4.14 -14.19 1.88
N ASP A 66 2.96 -13.83 2.40
CA ASP A 66 2.71 -13.66 3.83
C ASP A 66 1.28 -14.11 4.21
N PRO A 67 1.10 -15.32 4.78
CA PRO A 67 -0.22 -15.84 5.14
C PRO A 67 -0.82 -15.15 6.38
N THR A 68 -0.09 -14.24 7.03
CA THR A 68 -0.57 -13.46 8.20
C THR A 68 -1.16 -12.11 7.80
N LYS A 69 -1.12 -11.76 6.51
CA LYS A 69 -1.57 -10.47 6.00
C LYS A 69 -2.60 -10.67 4.88
N ALA A 70 -3.53 -9.74 4.79
CA ALA A 70 -4.51 -9.64 3.72
C ALA A 70 -4.36 -8.31 3.00
N ARG A 71 -4.60 -8.29 1.69
CA ARG A 71 -4.64 -7.06 0.90
C ARG A 71 -6.08 -6.73 0.54
N CYS A 72 -6.44 -5.45 0.63
CA CYS A 72 -7.67 -4.94 0.07
C CYS A 72 -7.39 -4.35 -1.32
N LYS A 73 -8.11 -4.83 -2.34
CA LYS A 73 -8.08 -4.32 -3.72
C LYS A 73 -8.70 -2.92 -3.82
N ALA A 74 -9.78 -2.67 -3.07
CA ALA A 74 -10.46 -1.39 -3.08
C ALA A 74 -9.61 -0.26 -2.45
N CYS A 75 -8.99 -0.53 -1.31
CA CYS A 75 -8.16 0.46 -0.60
C CYS A 75 -6.69 0.44 -0.99
N LEU A 76 -6.24 -0.58 -1.73
CA LEU A 76 -4.83 -0.89 -1.99
C LEU A 76 -3.95 -1.00 -0.73
N ARG A 77 -4.57 -1.33 0.41
CA ARG A 77 -3.89 -1.44 1.70
C ARG A 77 -3.73 -2.89 2.13
N THR A 78 -2.59 -3.20 2.72
CA THR A 78 -2.32 -4.47 3.37
C THR A 78 -2.56 -4.32 4.87
N PHE A 79 -3.27 -5.27 5.48
CA PHE A 79 -3.51 -5.30 6.92
C PHE A 79 -3.22 -6.67 7.51
N SER A 80 -2.86 -6.68 8.80
CA SER A 80 -2.53 -7.90 9.53
C SER A 80 -3.80 -8.61 10.01
N VAL A 81 -3.85 -9.92 9.79
CA VAL A 81 -4.93 -10.81 10.18
C VAL A 81 -4.62 -11.35 11.57
N HIS A 82 -5.07 -10.66 12.60
CA HIS A 82 -4.94 -11.15 13.97
C HIS A 82 -6.09 -12.09 14.33
N TYR A 83 -5.82 -13.12 15.14
CA TYR A 83 -6.81 -14.07 15.67
C TYR A 83 -7.59 -14.82 14.57
N ASP A 84 -8.91 -14.76 14.58
CA ASP A 84 -9.77 -15.37 13.56
C ASP A 84 -9.86 -14.58 12.26
N GLY A 85 -9.19 -13.42 12.17
CA GLY A 85 -9.18 -12.55 10.99
C GLY A 85 -10.50 -11.84 10.68
N LYS A 86 -11.65 -12.49 10.88
CA LYS A 86 -12.99 -11.95 10.64
C LYS A 86 -13.21 -10.59 11.31
N THR A 87 -12.74 -10.41 12.55
CA THR A 87 -12.81 -9.12 13.25
C THR A 87 -11.97 -8.04 12.56
N ALA A 88 -10.80 -8.40 12.04
CA ALA A 88 -9.96 -7.48 11.27
C ALA A 88 -10.61 -7.10 9.94
N LEU A 89 -11.25 -8.06 9.25
CA LEU A 89 -12.02 -7.81 8.03
C LEU A 89 -13.22 -6.88 8.30
N LYS A 90 -14.03 -7.16 9.34
CA LYS A 90 -15.16 -6.30 9.73
C LYS A 90 -14.70 -4.88 10.10
N LYS A 91 -13.61 -4.76 10.85
CA LYS A 91 -13.03 -3.46 11.20
C LYS A 91 -12.55 -2.70 9.96
N HIS A 92 -11.95 -3.39 9.00
CA HIS A 92 -11.53 -2.78 7.74
C HIS A 92 -12.74 -2.33 6.91
N MET A 93 -13.74 -3.20 6.74
CA MET A 93 -14.98 -2.92 6.01
C MET A 93 -15.71 -1.69 6.57
N ASN A 94 -15.74 -1.54 7.89
CA ASN A 94 -16.40 -0.43 8.57
C ASN A 94 -15.58 0.87 8.59
N SER A 95 -14.31 0.85 8.16
CA SER A 95 -13.48 2.04 8.15
C SER A 95 -13.95 3.04 7.08
N ASP A 96 -13.89 4.34 7.39
CA ASP A 96 -14.37 5.39 6.48
C ASP A 96 -13.58 5.44 5.17
N LEU A 97 -12.29 5.11 5.24
CA LEU A 97 -11.43 4.96 4.06
C LEU A 97 -11.91 3.82 3.16
N HIS A 98 -12.31 2.69 3.73
CA HIS A 98 -12.87 1.59 2.95
C HIS A 98 -14.19 1.99 2.29
N LYS A 99 -15.09 2.63 3.05
CA LYS A 99 -16.37 3.09 2.53
C LYS A 99 -16.24 4.12 1.39
N SER A 100 -15.21 4.96 1.38
CA SER A 100 -14.99 5.89 0.26
C SER A 100 -14.36 5.19 -0.95
N CYS A 101 -13.36 4.34 -0.70
CA CYS A 101 -12.68 3.61 -1.77
C CYS A 101 -13.57 2.59 -2.46
N ILE A 102 -14.41 1.86 -1.72
CA ILE A 102 -15.26 0.80 -2.28
C ILE A 102 -16.28 1.36 -3.28
N LYS A 103 -16.83 2.56 -3.01
CA LYS A 103 -17.74 3.27 -3.93
C LYS A 103 -17.08 3.56 -5.27
N SER A 104 -15.80 3.92 -5.25
CA SER A 104 -15.04 4.19 -6.47
C SER A 104 -14.63 2.88 -7.17
N PHE A 105 -14.25 1.88 -6.37
CA PHE A 105 -13.81 0.57 -6.85
C PHE A 105 -14.91 -0.19 -7.61
N THR A 106 -16.16 -0.19 -7.12
CA THR A 106 -17.27 -0.86 -7.80
C THR A 106 -17.70 -0.13 -9.08
N ASN A 107 -17.45 1.18 -9.17
CA ASN A 107 -17.74 1.98 -10.37
C ASN A 107 -16.62 1.94 -11.41
N THR A 108 -15.53 1.21 -11.14
CA THR A 108 -14.40 1.10 -12.06
C THR A 108 -14.64 -0.01 -13.07
N SER A 109 -15.69 0.11 -13.88
CA SER A 109 -15.76 -0.58 -15.17
C SER A 109 -14.64 -0.01 -16.04
N SER A 110 -13.60 -0.81 -16.29
CA SER A 110 -12.51 -0.60 -17.25
C SER A 110 -12.25 0.87 -17.60
N ILE A 111 -11.38 1.56 -16.85
CA ILE A 111 -10.91 2.88 -17.26
C ILE A 111 -10.11 2.69 -18.56
N VAL A 112 -10.76 2.85 -19.69
CA VAL A 112 -10.09 3.08 -20.97
C VAL A 112 -9.64 4.52 -20.92
N LEU A 113 -8.39 4.74 -20.57
CA LEU A 113 -7.79 6.06 -20.75
C LEU A 113 -7.73 6.31 -22.25
N PRO A 114 -8.43 7.33 -22.79
CA PRO A 114 -8.30 7.66 -24.19
C PRO A 114 -6.84 8.05 -24.45
N ALA A 115 -6.31 7.60 -25.59
CA ALA A 115 -5.02 8.08 -26.04
C ALA A 115 -5.08 9.62 -26.13
N PRO A 116 -4.10 10.34 -25.58
CA PRO A 116 -4.11 11.79 -25.62
C PRO A 116 -4.13 12.25 -27.08
N SER A 117 -4.97 13.23 -27.37
CA SER A 117 -5.01 13.86 -28.68
C SER A 117 -3.67 14.53 -29.00
N VAL A 118 -3.38 14.70 -30.29
CA VAL A 118 -2.17 15.43 -30.75
C VAL A 118 -2.06 16.82 -30.10
N SER A 119 -3.20 17.49 -29.87
CA SER A 119 -3.25 18.80 -29.21
C SER A 119 -2.83 18.77 -27.73
N GLU A 120 -3.14 17.68 -27.02
CA GLU A 120 -2.75 17.50 -25.63
C GLU A 120 -1.27 17.18 -25.51
N ILE A 121 -0.74 16.36 -26.42
CA ILE A 121 0.69 16.05 -26.51
C ILE A 121 1.49 17.33 -26.75
N GLN A 122 1.02 18.22 -27.63
CA GLN A 122 1.66 19.52 -27.87
C GLN A 122 1.67 20.41 -26.62
N LYS A 123 0.59 20.44 -25.84
CA LYS A 123 0.54 21.18 -24.57
C LYS A 123 1.54 20.62 -23.56
N ILE A 124 1.61 19.30 -23.43
CA ILE A 124 2.58 18.63 -22.55
C ILE A 124 4.01 18.96 -22.99
N SER A 125 4.30 18.85 -24.29
CA SER A 125 5.61 19.16 -24.85
C SER A 125 6.02 20.62 -24.62
N ALA A 126 5.08 21.57 -24.75
CA ALA A 126 5.35 22.99 -24.47
C ALA A 126 5.67 23.23 -22.99
N ILE A 127 4.97 22.56 -22.08
CA ILE A 127 5.24 22.64 -20.63
C ILE A 127 6.62 22.05 -20.30
N GLU A 128 6.92 20.87 -20.81
CA GLU A 128 8.21 20.21 -20.62
C GLU A 128 9.37 21.04 -21.19
N GLY A 129 9.22 21.57 -22.40
CA GLY A 129 10.20 22.45 -23.04
C GLY A 129 10.45 23.72 -22.23
N THR A 130 9.39 24.33 -21.67
CA THR A 130 9.50 25.51 -20.81
C THR A 130 10.26 25.19 -19.52
N PHE A 131 9.97 24.04 -18.88
CA PHE A 131 10.66 23.62 -17.66
C PHE A 131 12.17 23.38 -17.91
N VAL A 132 12.51 22.67 -19.00
CA VAL A 132 13.90 22.41 -19.39
C VAL A 132 14.65 23.72 -19.67
N TYR A 133 14.04 24.64 -20.43
CA TYR A 133 14.65 25.94 -20.73
C TYR A 133 14.98 26.73 -19.45
N HIS A 134 14.02 26.85 -18.53
CA HIS A 134 14.25 27.59 -17.28
C HIS A 134 15.32 26.93 -16.40
N GLY A 135 15.38 25.59 -16.36
CA GLY A 135 16.43 24.87 -15.64
C GLY A 135 17.83 25.19 -16.17
N VAL A 136 18.03 25.10 -17.50
CA VAL A 136 19.31 25.41 -18.14
C VAL A 136 19.68 26.88 -17.98
N ALA A 137 18.71 27.79 -18.15
CA ALA A 137 18.95 29.23 -17.98
C ALA A 137 19.39 29.58 -16.55
N ALA A 138 18.75 29.00 -15.53
CA ALA A 138 19.12 29.18 -14.14
C ALA A 138 20.54 28.65 -13.86
N GLU A 139 20.88 27.47 -14.40
CA GLU A 139 22.22 26.90 -14.26
C GLU A 139 23.29 27.78 -14.88
N LEU A 140 23.07 28.26 -16.10
CA LEU A 140 23.98 29.18 -16.76
C LEU A 140 24.16 30.48 -15.97
N GLN A 141 23.08 31.01 -15.40
CA GLN A 141 23.14 32.21 -14.58
C GLN A 141 23.94 32.01 -13.30
N ILE A 142 23.75 30.90 -12.59
CA ILE A 142 24.51 30.56 -11.39
C ILE A 142 25.99 30.40 -11.73
N ARG A 143 26.32 29.66 -12.79
CA ARG A 143 27.70 29.47 -13.24
C ARG A 143 28.37 30.79 -13.61
N LYS A 144 27.68 31.65 -14.36
CA LYS A 144 28.23 32.96 -14.76
C LYS A 144 28.42 33.92 -13.59
N ASN A 145 27.47 33.96 -12.65
CA ASN A 145 27.48 34.96 -11.58
C ASN A 145 28.30 34.55 -10.36
N ALA A 146 28.30 33.26 -10.02
CA ALA A 146 28.89 32.76 -8.79
C ALA A 146 30.01 31.73 -9.02
N ASN A 147 30.25 31.31 -10.26
CA ASN A 147 31.27 30.30 -10.63
C ASN A 147 31.21 29.01 -9.77
N ILE A 148 30.01 28.61 -9.36
CA ILE A 148 29.75 27.40 -8.59
C ILE A 148 28.64 26.57 -9.24
N SER A 149 28.49 25.32 -8.79
CA SER A 149 27.42 24.44 -9.28
C SER A 149 26.05 24.86 -8.72
N CYS A 150 24.96 24.48 -9.41
CA CYS A 150 23.59 24.68 -8.90
C CYS A 150 23.39 24.05 -7.52
N LYS A 151 24.00 22.89 -7.28
CA LYS A 151 23.89 22.16 -6.02
C LYS A 151 24.56 22.92 -4.88
N ASP A 152 25.72 23.49 -5.13
CA ASP A 152 26.46 24.23 -4.12
C ASP A 152 25.86 25.62 -3.91
N PHE A 153 25.35 26.25 -4.97
CA PHE A 153 24.56 27.47 -4.86
C PHE A 153 23.29 27.25 -4.03
N TYR A 154 22.58 26.13 -4.23
CA TYR A 154 21.42 25.78 -3.43
C TYR A 154 21.78 25.65 -1.94
N LYS A 155 22.87 24.94 -1.61
CA LYS A 155 23.37 24.86 -0.23
C LYS A 155 23.73 26.23 0.34
N PHE A 156 24.41 27.07 -0.45
CA PHE A 156 24.75 28.43 -0.07
C PHE A 156 23.50 29.26 0.26
N ILE A 157 22.47 29.21 -0.59
CA ILE A 157 21.19 29.89 -0.36
C ILE A 157 20.52 29.38 0.93
N LEU A 158 20.56 28.06 1.18
CA LEU A 158 20.03 27.49 2.42
C LEU A 158 20.77 27.96 3.67
N SER A 159 22.06 28.30 3.56
CA SER A 159 22.83 28.87 4.67
C SER A 159 22.50 30.34 4.94
N GLN A 160 21.82 31.04 4.02
CA GLN A 160 21.49 32.46 4.14
C GLN A 160 20.04 32.64 4.64
N GLU A 161 19.81 32.46 5.94
CA GLU A 161 18.46 32.51 6.54
C GLU A 161 17.76 33.85 6.30
N ASP A 162 18.48 34.97 6.45
CA ASP A 162 17.91 36.32 6.25
C ASP A 162 17.48 36.54 4.79
N LEU A 163 18.23 35.99 3.84
CA LEU A 163 17.90 36.05 2.43
C LEU A 163 16.62 35.25 2.15
N LEU A 164 16.48 34.05 2.71
CA LEU A 164 15.28 33.23 2.57
C LEU A 164 14.05 33.93 3.15
N LYS A 165 14.17 34.57 4.32
CA LYS A 165 13.09 35.37 4.93
C LYS A 165 12.66 36.53 4.04
N LYS A 166 13.62 37.23 3.41
CA LYS A 166 13.34 38.32 2.45
C LYS A 166 12.73 37.85 1.14
N ILE A 167 13.14 36.68 0.63
CA ILE A 167 12.54 36.09 -0.58
C ILE A 167 11.11 35.63 -0.30
N ALA A 168 10.86 35.09 0.89
CA ALA A 168 9.53 34.67 1.34
C ALA A 168 8.64 35.86 1.72
N SER A 169 9.21 37.03 2.03
CA SER A 169 8.43 38.23 2.31
C SER A 169 7.81 38.74 1.00
N ASN A 170 6.54 39.15 1.07
CA ASN A 170 5.86 39.79 -0.05
C ASN A 170 6.33 41.25 -0.25
N GLU A 171 7.37 41.70 0.45
CA GLU A 171 7.88 43.08 0.38
C GLU A 171 8.30 43.46 -1.04
N LYS A 172 8.79 42.51 -1.84
CA LYS A 172 9.10 42.73 -3.26
C LYS A 172 7.88 43.13 -4.10
N PHE A 173 6.69 42.70 -3.69
CA PHE A 173 5.41 42.92 -4.38
C PHE A 173 4.58 44.05 -3.77
N ASP A 174 5.01 44.64 -2.66
CA ASP A 174 4.30 45.75 -2.03
C ASP A 174 4.59 47.06 -2.77
N LYS A 175 3.71 47.38 -3.72
CA LYS A 175 3.81 48.57 -4.58
C LYS A 175 3.70 49.89 -3.80
N LYS A 176 3.21 49.88 -2.55
CA LYS A 176 3.03 51.10 -1.73
C LYS A 176 4.34 51.79 -1.37
N LYS A 177 5.46 51.06 -1.28
CA LYS A 177 6.74 51.62 -0.83
C LYS A 177 7.52 52.37 -1.94
N ARG A 178 7.27 52.12 -3.22
CA ARG A 178 8.01 52.76 -4.34
C ARG A 178 7.57 54.18 -4.68
N ILE A 179 6.49 54.67 -4.07
CA ILE A 179 5.92 55.99 -4.39
C ILE A 179 6.38 57.07 -3.40
N LEU A 180 6.98 56.69 -2.25
CA LEU A 180 7.40 57.64 -1.21
C LEU A 180 8.89 58.07 -1.24
N ASP A 181 9.70 57.48 -2.12
CA ASP A 181 11.13 57.81 -2.27
C ASP A 181 11.44 58.56 -3.60
N LYS A 182 10.44 59.25 -4.18
CA LYS A 182 10.61 60.17 -5.32
C LYS A 182 10.17 61.57 -4.92
#